data_AF-A0A3D3FL94-F1
#
_entry.id   AF-A0A3D3FL94-F1
#
_cell.length_a   1.000
_cell.length_b   1.000
_cell.length_c   1.000
_cell.angle_alpha   90.00
_cell.angle_beta   90.00
_cell.angle_gamma   90.00
#
_symmetry.space_group_name_H-M   'P 1'
#
loop_
_entity.id
_entity.type
_entity.pdbx_description
1 polymer ?
#
loop_
_entity_poly.entity_id
_entity_poly.type
_entity_poly.pdbx_seq_one_letter_code
_entity_poly.pdbx_strand_id
1 'polypeptide(L)'
;MGQILAAQNVFFVLPDERRIAEFFSQAMAGIPGVASSLVHLWNRTVPDGVEGKICAECTSHRNEDGEDTIVSGDLTSGMAVDGDAREILLKTNENVFGSFVFRIDSSGSFEPYWPFLCNLANYVALSLENRMQKILLEGKNQKLEEMNRLFIGRELRMKELKDKIAELEKKVHAED
;
A
#
# COMPACT_ATOMS: atom_id res chain seq x y z
N MET A 1 10.36 24.29 4.17
CA MET A 1 10.71 23.74 2.83
C MET A 1 11.65 22.54 2.89
N GLY A 2 12.78 22.60 3.61
CA GLY A 2 13.73 21.46 3.71
C GLY A 2 13.14 20.16 4.25
N GLN A 3 12.18 20.21 5.18
CA GLN A 3 11.51 19.03 5.74
C GLN A 3 10.60 18.30 4.73
N ILE A 4 9.93 19.02 3.83
CA ILE A 4 9.07 18.42 2.79
C ILE A 4 9.92 17.71 1.73
N LEU A 5 11.06 18.29 1.35
CA LEU A 5 12.01 17.66 0.43
C LEU A 5 12.74 16.47 1.10
N ALA A 6 13.05 16.56 2.39
CA ALA A 6 13.59 15.42 3.15
C ALA A 6 12.57 14.27 3.26
N ALA A 7 11.29 14.57 3.45
CA ALA A 7 10.21 13.60 3.49
C ALA A 7 10.09 12.77 2.19
N GLN A 8 10.31 13.39 1.02
CA GLN A 8 10.32 12.68 -0.26
C GLN A 8 11.44 11.63 -0.34
N ASN A 9 12.63 11.92 0.21
CA ASN A 9 13.75 10.98 0.18
C ASN A 9 13.64 9.85 1.22
N VAL A 10 13.03 10.13 2.39
CA VAL A 10 12.87 9.13 3.46
C VAL A 10 11.78 8.12 3.13
N PHE A 11 10.75 8.52 2.38
CA PHE A 11 9.63 7.65 2.01
C PHE A 11 10.07 6.32 1.36
N PHE A 12 11.08 6.36 0.49
CA PHE A 12 11.62 5.15 -0.16
C PHE A 12 12.27 4.15 0.79
N VAL A 13 12.67 4.58 1.99
CA VAL A 13 13.36 3.77 3.00
C VAL A 13 12.38 3.22 4.04
N LEU A 14 11.13 3.71 4.07
CA LEU A 14 10.15 3.26 5.04
C LEU A 14 9.60 1.87 4.66
N PRO A 15 9.80 0.86 5.52
CA PRO A 15 9.56 -0.53 5.16
C PRO A 15 8.08 -0.89 5.11
N ASP A 16 7.19 -0.12 5.74
CA ASP A 16 5.77 -0.46 5.89
C ASP A 16 4.88 0.80 5.96
N GLU A 17 3.61 0.59 5.64
CA GLU A 17 2.54 1.57 5.50
C GLU A 17 2.25 2.28 6.83
N ARG A 18 2.50 1.59 7.96
CA ARG A 18 2.36 2.16 9.30
C ARG A 18 3.42 3.24 9.55
N ARG A 19 4.69 2.95 9.30
CA ARG A 19 5.77 3.93 9.47
C ARG A 19 5.61 5.11 8.51
N ILE A 20 5.08 4.88 7.32
CA ILE A 20 4.72 5.93 6.37
C ILE A 20 3.67 6.87 6.98
N ALA A 21 2.57 6.32 7.52
CA ALA A 21 1.51 7.11 8.12
C ALA A 21 1.98 7.87 9.37
N GLU A 22 2.75 7.22 10.25
CA GLU A 22 3.35 7.84 11.44
C GLU A 22 4.29 8.99 11.07
N PHE A 23 5.17 8.77 10.08
CA PHE A 23 6.10 9.78 9.60
C PHE A 23 5.38 11.00 9.03
N PHE A 24 4.39 10.80 8.16
CA PHE A 24 3.65 11.92 7.58
C PHE A 24 2.79 12.65 8.61
N SER A 25 2.19 11.95 9.56
CA SER A 25 1.40 12.58 10.62
C SER A 25 2.26 13.55 11.44
N GLN A 26 3.47 13.14 11.81
CA GLN A 26 4.43 14.01 12.52
C GLN A 26 4.97 15.14 11.62
N ALA A 27 5.29 14.84 10.36
CA ALA A 27 5.83 15.84 9.43
C ALA A 27 4.80 16.94 9.12
N MET A 28 3.51 16.60 9.10
CA MET A 28 2.42 17.52 8.80
C MET A 28 2.07 18.43 9.96
N ALA A 29 2.17 17.95 11.19
CA ALA A 29 1.99 18.77 12.39
C ALA A 29 3.06 19.88 12.52
N GLY A 30 4.23 19.70 11.90
CA GLY A 30 5.29 20.71 11.86
C GLY A 30 5.05 21.87 10.88
N ILE A 31 3.96 21.86 10.10
CA ILE A 31 3.68 22.88 9.09
C ILE A 31 3.10 24.14 9.76
N PRO A 32 3.65 25.34 9.49
CA PRO A 32 3.08 26.58 10.01
C PRO A 32 1.61 26.78 9.64
N GLY A 33 0.78 27.10 10.63
CA GLY A 33 -0.67 27.28 10.45
C GLY A 33 -1.49 26.01 10.57
N VAL A 34 -0.88 24.87 10.91
CA VAL A 34 -1.58 23.61 11.24
C VAL A 34 -1.70 23.47 12.75
N ALA A 35 -2.94 23.40 13.24
CA ALA A 35 -3.26 23.15 14.64
C ALA A 35 -3.17 21.67 15.01
N SER A 36 -3.50 20.80 14.05
CA SER A 36 -3.44 19.35 14.19
C SER A 36 -3.55 18.67 12.83
N SER A 37 -2.99 17.49 12.69
CA SER A 37 -3.05 16.70 11.46
C SER A 37 -3.49 15.27 11.70
N LEU A 38 -4.05 14.66 10.67
CA LEU A 38 -4.54 13.30 10.67
C LEU A 38 -4.17 12.67 9.33
N VAL A 39 -3.52 11.52 9.38
CA VAL A 39 -3.16 10.77 8.18
C VAL A 39 -3.95 9.48 8.14
N HIS A 40 -4.73 9.33 7.07
CA HIS A 40 -5.40 8.11 6.70
C HIS A 40 -4.59 7.42 5.60
N LEU A 41 -4.20 6.17 5.83
CA LEU A 41 -3.50 5.35 4.85
C LEU A 41 -4.03 3.93 4.93
N TRP A 42 -4.70 3.48 3.85
CA TRP A 42 -5.47 2.23 3.81
C TRP A 42 -6.43 2.09 5.00
N ASN A 43 -6.19 1.10 5.86
CA ASN A 43 -6.98 0.77 7.05
C ASN A 43 -6.42 1.44 8.33
N ARG A 44 -5.48 2.38 8.20
CA ARG A 44 -4.82 3.03 9.34
C ARG A 44 -5.12 4.51 9.39
N THR A 45 -5.28 4.99 10.61
CA THR A 45 -5.48 6.39 10.95
C THR A 45 -4.48 6.76 12.01
N VAL A 46 -3.62 7.74 11.73
CA VAL A 46 -2.62 8.24 12.67
C VAL A 46 -2.88 9.72 12.95
N PRO A 47 -3.45 10.05 14.12
CA PRO A 47 -3.64 11.44 14.55
C PRO A 47 -2.35 12.02 15.13
N ASP A 48 -2.14 13.31 14.93
CA ASP A 48 -1.18 14.14 15.66
C ASP A 48 -1.85 15.46 16.07
N GLY A 49 -1.86 15.76 17.37
CA GLY A 49 -2.55 16.93 17.91
C GLY A 49 -4.08 16.88 17.92
N VAL A 50 -4.71 15.74 17.57
CA VAL A 50 -6.16 15.52 17.67
C VAL A 50 -6.46 14.52 18.81
N GLU A 51 -7.17 14.95 19.85
CA GLU A 51 -7.84 14.03 20.78
C GLU A 51 -9.08 13.44 20.11
N GLY A 52 -8.89 12.31 19.44
CA GLY A 52 -9.92 11.31 19.19
C GLY A 52 -11.18 11.76 18.46
N LYS A 53 -11.17 11.63 17.13
CA LYS A 53 -12.27 11.00 16.38
C LYS A 53 -11.65 10.21 15.24
N ILE A 54 -11.49 8.91 15.47
CA ILE A 54 -11.17 7.94 14.41
C ILE A 54 -12.34 7.98 13.43
N CYS A 55 -12.06 8.11 12.13
CA CYS A 55 -13.10 8.05 11.10
C CYS A 55 -13.94 6.77 11.30
N ALA A 56 -15.27 6.92 11.31
CA ALA A 56 -16.19 5.81 11.50
C ALA A 56 -15.99 4.72 10.44
N GLU A 57 -15.64 5.11 9.21
CA GLU A 57 -15.33 4.21 8.09
C GLU A 57 -14.02 3.46 8.30
N CYS A 58 -12.99 4.10 8.88
CA CYS A 58 -11.75 3.40 9.25
C CYS A 58 -11.95 2.38 10.38
N THR A 59 -13.00 2.53 11.19
CA THR A 59 -13.32 1.59 12.27
C THR A 59 -14.01 0.34 11.72
N SER A 60 -14.80 0.46 10.65
CA SER A 60 -15.50 -0.65 9.99
C SER A 60 -14.62 -1.52 9.08
N HIS A 61 -13.38 -1.13 8.80
CA HIS A 61 -12.45 -1.88 7.95
C HIS A 61 -11.31 -2.58 8.72
N ARG A 62 -11.40 -2.66 10.04
CA ARG A 62 -10.60 -3.59 10.84
C ARG A 62 -11.15 -5.01 10.62
N ASN A 63 -10.65 -5.71 9.60
CA ASN A 63 -10.78 -7.16 9.57
C ASN A 63 -9.94 -7.74 10.72
N GLU A 64 -10.52 -8.65 11.49
CA GLU A 64 -9.87 -9.34 12.63
C GLU A 64 -8.65 -10.18 12.20
N ASP A 65 -8.46 -10.38 10.89
CA ASP A 65 -7.42 -11.25 10.31
C ASP A 65 -6.22 -10.51 9.68
N GLY A 66 -6.12 -9.19 9.79
CA GLY A 66 -4.90 -8.47 9.41
C GLY A 66 -4.56 -8.45 7.90
N GLU A 67 -5.49 -8.79 7.01
CA GLU A 67 -5.31 -8.59 5.57
C GLU A 67 -5.71 -7.16 5.14
N ASP A 68 -4.76 -6.47 4.50
CA ASP A 68 -4.93 -5.13 3.97
C ASP A 68 -5.93 -5.16 2.81
N THR A 69 -7.16 -4.70 3.07
CA THR A 69 -8.18 -4.59 2.04
C THR A 69 -7.99 -3.27 1.31
N ILE A 70 -7.62 -3.34 0.03
CA ILE A 70 -7.58 -2.17 -0.86
C ILE A 70 -9.03 -1.75 -1.10
N VAL A 71 -9.41 -0.56 -0.64
CA VAL A 71 -10.75 -0.01 -0.88
C VAL A 71 -10.81 0.54 -2.29
N SER A 72 -11.44 -0.20 -3.21
CA SER A 72 -11.90 0.34 -4.49
C SER A 72 -13.27 0.99 -4.27
N GLY A 73 -13.27 2.27 -3.92
CA GLY A 73 -14.48 3.05 -3.69
C GLY A 73 -14.15 4.46 -3.20
N ASP A 74 -15.05 5.39 -3.43
CA ASP A 74 -14.95 6.78 -2.94
C ASP A 74 -14.82 6.78 -1.42
N LEU A 75 -13.59 6.85 -0.91
CA LEU A 75 -13.28 7.24 0.46
C LEU A 75 -13.62 8.73 0.60
N THR A 76 -14.91 9.05 0.71
CA THR A 76 -15.34 10.33 1.25
C THR A 76 -15.18 10.20 2.75
N SER A 77 -14.05 10.65 3.31
CA SER A 77 -13.90 10.64 4.76
C SER A 77 -15.09 11.39 5.35
N GLY A 78 -16.00 10.65 5.98
CA GLY A 78 -17.21 11.19 6.61
C GLY A 78 -16.93 12.00 7.86
N MET A 79 -15.77 12.67 7.94
CA MET A 79 -15.52 13.68 8.95
C MET A 79 -16.32 14.91 8.54
N ALA A 80 -17.37 15.21 9.29
CA ALA A 80 -17.99 16.53 9.26
C ALA A 80 -16.88 17.56 9.50
N VAL A 81 -16.41 18.16 8.41
CA VAL A 81 -15.37 19.17 8.37
C VAL A 81 -15.97 20.43 8.99
N ASP A 82 -15.86 20.56 10.31
CA ASP A 82 -16.08 21.82 10.99
C ASP A 82 -15.11 22.84 10.39
N GLY A 83 -15.59 24.07 10.17
CA GLY A 83 -15.25 24.99 9.07
C GLY A 83 -13.79 25.39 8.79
N ASP A 84 -12.80 24.84 9.49
CA ASP A 84 -11.36 25.13 9.33
C ASP A 84 -10.51 23.89 9.00
N ALA A 85 -11.13 22.76 8.67
CA ALA A 85 -10.42 21.56 8.25
C ALA A 85 -10.24 21.48 6.72
N ARG A 86 -9.09 20.97 6.28
CA ARG A 86 -8.77 20.70 4.86
C ARG A 86 -8.32 19.28 4.66
N GLU A 87 -8.71 18.70 3.52
CA GLU A 87 -8.34 17.34 3.15
C GLU A 87 -7.64 17.31 1.78
N ILE A 88 -6.63 16.44 1.66
CA ILE A 88 -5.99 16.09 0.40
C ILE A 88 -6.04 14.57 0.25
N LEU A 89 -6.71 14.08 -0.79
CA LEU A 89 -6.76 12.66 -1.09
C LEU A 89 -5.43 12.16 -1.66
N LEU A 90 -5.01 10.99 -1.19
CA LEU A 90 -3.90 10.21 -1.74
C LEU A 90 -4.47 9.29 -2.80
N LYS A 91 -4.55 9.76 -4.04
CA LYS A 91 -5.13 8.98 -5.13
C LYS A 91 -4.31 9.06 -6.41
N THR A 92 -4.40 7.97 -7.17
CA THR A 92 -3.99 7.92 -8.57
C THR A 92 -5.26 7.87 -9.43
N ASN A 93 -5.10 7.64 -10.73
CA ASN A 93 -6.26 7.48 -11.61
C ASN A 93 -7.02 6.17 -11.33
N GLU A 94 -6.35 5.17 -10.76
CA GLU A 94 -6.90 3.82 -10.57
C GLU A 94 -7.26 3.53 -9.11
N ASN A 95 -6.55 4.15 -8.15
CA ASN A 95 -6.61 3.75 -6.74
C ASN A 95 -6.68 4.94 -5.80
N VAL A 96 -7.39 4.77 -4.67
CA VAL A 96 -7.36 5.68 -3.54
C VAL A 96 -6.67 4.97 -2.38
N PHE A 97 -5.62 5.60 -1.86
CA PHE A 97 -4.76 5.04 -0.81
C PHE A 97 -5.03 5.66 0.56
N GLY A 98 -5.78 6.77 0.63
CA GLY A 98 -6.14 7.43 1.88
C GLY A 98 -6.20 8.95 1.73
N SER A 99 -5.94 9.67 2.82
CA SER A 99 -6.01 11.14 2.83
C SER A 99 -5.15 11.78 3.92
N PHE A 100 -4.76 13.03 3.66
CA PHE A 100 -4.16 13.93 4.64
C PHE A 100 -5.22 14.95 5.06
N VAL A 101 -5.52 15.02 6.35
CA VAL A 101 -6.49 15.95 6.92
C VAL A 101 -5.76 16.90 7.87
N PHE A 102 -6.04 18.20 7.73
CA PHE A 102 -5.42 19.27 8.49
C PHE A 102 -6.52 20.07 9.17
N ARG A 103 -6.30 20.46 10.43
CA ARG A 103 -7.04 21.55 11.07
C ARG A 103 -6.17 22.79 11.05
N ILE A 104 -6.68 23.89 10.52
CA ILE A 104 -5.91 25.11 10.29
C ILE A 104 -6.27 26.12 11.37
N ASP A 105 -5.28 26.67 12.08
CA ASP A 105 -5.48 27.79 13.01
C ASP A 105 -5.18 29.16 12.36
N SER A 106 -4.28 29.17 11.36
CA SER A 106 -3.80 30.38 10.69
C SER A 106 -3.67 30.15 9.19
N SER A 107 -4.77 30.40 8.48
CA SER A 107 -4.84 30.23 7.01
C SER A 107 -3.73 31.00 6.27
N GLY A 108 -3.43 32.23 6.68
CA GLY A 108 -2.38 33.04 6.04
C GLY A 108 -0.97 32.44 6.16
N SER A 109 -0.71 31.64 7.21
CA SER A 109 0.57 30.93 7.36
C SER A 109 0.57 29.58 6.63
N PHE A 110 -0.60 28.97 6.46
CA PHE A 110 -0.76 27.66 5.82
C PHE A 110 -0.80 27.71 4.29
N GLU A 111 -1.51 28.68 3.70
CA GLU A 111 -1.76 28.77 2.25
C GLU A 111 -0.50 28.61 1.36
N PRO A 112 0.66 29.20 1.71
CA PRO A 112 1.87 29.01 0.89
C PRO A 112 2.33 27.56 0.77
N TYR A 113 1.95 26.69 1.72
CA TYR A 113 2.33 25.27 1.74
C TYR A 113 1.37 24.39 0.93
N TRP A 114 0.15 24.85 0.65
CA TRP A 114 -0.89 24.04 0.03
C TRP A 114 -0.48 23.39 -1.30
N PRO A 115 0.11 24.11 -2.28
CA PRO A 115 0.55 23.50 -3.54
C PRO A 115 1.60 22.40 -3.34
N PHE A 116 2.47 22.56 -2.34
CA PHE A 116 3.50 21.57 -2.02
C PHE A 116 2.90 20.32 -1.37
N LEU A 117 1.87 20.49 -0.53
CA LEU A 117 1.15 19.38 0.09
C LEU A 117 0.38 18.58 -0.95
N CYS A 118 -0.27 19.23 -1.92
CA CYS A 118 -0.92 18.55 -3.05
C CYS A 118 0.09 17.76 -3.89
N ASN A 119 1.26 18.36 -4.19
CA ASN A 119 2.31 17.66 -4.92
C ASN A 119 2.88 16.47 -4.13
N LEU A 120 3.05 16.63 -2.82
CA LEU A 120 3.49 15.54 -1.95
C LEU A 120 2.47 14.40 -1.94
N ALA A 121 1.17 14.71 -1.81
CA ALA A 121 0.09 13.73 -1.85
C ALA A 121 0.09 12.92 -3.15
N ASN A 122 0.21 13.60 -4.30
CA ASN A 122 0.32 12.95 -5.61
C ASN A 122 1.55 12.04 -5.70
N TYR A 123 2.71 12.53 -5.22
CA TYR A 123 3.94 11.76 -5.21
C TYR A 123 3.83 10.51 -4.33
N VAL A 124 3.25 10.65 -3.13
CA VAL A 124 2.99 9.53 -2.21
C VAL A 124 2.07 8.52 -2.86
N ALA A 125 0.93 8.95 -3.43
CA ALA A 125 -0.02 8.07 -4.10
C ALA A 125 0.63 7.26 -5.23
N LEU A 126 1.40 7.91 -6.12
CA LEU A 126 2.14 7.22 -7.19
C LEU A 126 3.17 6.23 -6.63
N SER A 127 3.85 6.58 -5.54
CA SER A 127 4.87 5.71 -4.95
C SER A 127 4.26 4.48 -4.28
N LEU A 128 3.08 4.61 -3.66
CA LEU A 128 2.32 3.48 -3.11
C LEU A 128 1.81 2.57 -4.24
N GLU A 129 1.29 3.14 -5.32
CA GLU A 129 0.86 2.38 -6.50
C GLU A 129 2.02 1.57 -7.12
N ASN A 130 3.18 2.19 -7.31
CA ASN A 130 4.37 1.52 -7.82
C ASN A 130 4.80 0.35 -6.93
N ARG A 131 4.75 0.53 -5.60
CA ARG A 131 5.09 -0.52 -4.64
C ARG A 131 4.10 -1.69 -4.70
N MET A 132 2.81 -1.38 -4.77
CA MET A 132 1.75 -2.38 -4.93
C MET A 132 1.91 -3.19 -6.23
N GLN A 133 2.15 -2.52 -7.36
CA GLN A 133 2.39 -3.17 -8.64
C GLN A 133 3.62 -4.07 -8.60
N LYS A 134 4.71 -3.62 -7.96
CA LYS A 134 5.93 -4.42 -7.80
C LYS A 134 5.68 -5.70 -7.00
N ILE A 135 5.00 -5.60 -5.85
CA ILE A 135 4.65 -6.77 -5.02
C ILE A 135 3.77 -7.75 -5.81
N LEU A 136 2.79 -7.25 -6.56
CA LEU A 136 1.91 -8.09 -7.38
C LEU A 136 2.69 -8.82 -8.48
N LEU A 137 3.62 -8.14 -9.15
CA LEU A 137 4.45 -8.72 -10.20
C LEU A 137 5.40 -9.79 -9.64
N GLU A 138 6.07 -9.51 -8.52
CA GLU A 138 6.96 -10.46 -7.85
C GLU A 138 6.19 -11.71 -7.40
N GLY A 139 5.00 -11.54 -6.82
CA GLY A 139 4.14 -12.67 -6.44
C GLY A 139 3.66 -13.51 -7.63
N LYS A 140 3.35 -12.89 -8.77
CA LYS A 140 3.01 -13.62 -10.01
C LYS A 140 4.21 -14.37 -10.57
N ASN A 141 5.39 -13.75 -10.57
CA ASN A 141 6.62 -14.39 -11.04
C ASN A 141 6.99 -15.62 -10.18
N GLN A 142 6.92 -15.50 -8.85
CA GLN A 142 7.17 -16.64 -7.95
C GLN A 142 6.20 -17.81 -8.22
N LYS A 143 4.91 -17.53 -8.42
CA LYS A 143 3.92 -18.56 -8.76
C LYS A 143 4.21 -19.23 -10.10
N LEU A 144 4.63 -18.46 -11.11
CA LEU A 144 5.02 -18.99 -12.41
C LEU A 144 6.26 -19.89 -12.32
N GLU A 145 7.27 -19.46 -11.56
CA GLU A 145 8.48 -20.26 -11.33
C GLU A 145 8.16 -21.57 -10.62
N GLU A 146 7.30 -21.54 -9.60
CA GLU A 146 6.86 -22.74 -8.89
C GLU A 146 6.11 -23.71 -9.83
N MET A 147 5.21 -23.18 -10.66
CA MET A 147 4.47 -23.98 -11.63
C MET A 147 5.40 -24.62 -12.67
N ASN A 148 6.36 -23.87 -13.21
CA ASN A 148 7.35 -24.38 -14.15
C ASN A 148 8.20 -25.49 -13.52
N ARG A 149 8.64 -25.30 -12.27
CA ARG A 149 9.41 -26.32 -11.54
C ARG A 149 8.60 -27.62 -11.37
N LEU A 150 7.32 -27.51 -11.02
CA LEU A 150 6.43 -28.67 -10.91
C LEU A 150 6.20 -29.37 -12.25
N PHE A 151 6.06 -28.61 -13.33
CA PHE A 151 5.86 -29.14 -14.68
C PHE A 151 7.08 -29.93 -15.16
N ILE A 152 8.28 -29.34 -15.08
CA ILE A 152 9.54 -30.01 -15.43
C ILE A 152 9.72 -31.29 -14.59
N GLY A 153 9.44 -31.22 -13.29
CA GLY A 153 9.50 -32.40 -12.42
C GLY A 153 8.51 -33.51 -12.81
N ARG A 154 7.33 -33.17 -13.34
CA ARG A 154 6.36 -34.16 -13.86
C ARG A 154 6.85 -34.78 -15.17
N GLU A 155 7.40 -33.99 -16.09
CA GLU A 155 7.93 -34.50 -17.35
C GLU A 155 9.09 -35.47 -17.14
N LEU A 156 10.02 -35.14 -16.23
CA LEU A 156 11.15 -36.03 -15.89
C LEU A 156 10.65 -37.37 -15.34
N ARG A 157 9.73 -37.35 -14.37
CA ARG A 157 9.12 -38.58 -13.83
C ARG A 157 8.39 -39.38 -14.91
N MET A 158 7.67 -38.70 -15.81
CA MET A 158 6.96 -39.37 -16.90
C MET A 158 7.92 -40.05 -17.86
N LYS A 159 9.07 -39.44 -18.15
CA LYS A 159 10.12 -40.04 -18.96
C LYS A 159 10.73 -41.27 -18.28
N GLU A 160 11.10 -41.16 -17.01
CA GLU A 160 11.61 -42.30 -16.23
C GLU A 160 10.63 -43.48 -16.16
N LEU A 161 9.33 -43.18 -15.99
CA LEU A 161 8.27 -44.19 -16.00
C LEU A 161 8.15 -44.88 -17.37
N LYS A 162 8.19 -44.11 -18.47
CA LYS A 162 8.17 -44.66 -19.82
C LYS A 162 9.38 -45.57 -20.08
N ASP A 163 10.57 -45.14 -19.67
CA ASP A 163 11.79 -45.93 -19.84
C ASP A 163 11.72 -47.24 -19.05
N LYS A 164 11.20 -47.21 -17.81
CA LYS A 164 10.98 -48.43 -16.99
C LYS A 164 9.94 -49.37 -17.59
N ILE A 165 8.82 -48.84 -18.11
CA ILE A 165 7.80 -49.66 -18.77
C ILE A 165 8.41 -50.38 -19.97
N ALA A 166 9.15 -49.67 -20.82
CA ALA A 166 9.81 -50.26 -21.99
C ALA A 166 10.85 -51.33 -21.61
N GLU A 167 11.55 -51.17 -20.48
CA GLU A 167 12.49 -52.19 -19.98
C GLU A 167 11.76 -53.45 -19.47
N LEU A 168 10.65 -53.26 -18.74
CA LEU A 168 9.84 -54.37 -18.24
C LEU A 168 9.17 -55.15 -19.37
N GLU A 169 8.63 -54.47 -20.38
CA GLU A 169 8.04 -55.11 -21.57
C GLU A 169 9.05 -56.00 -22.30
N LYS A 170 10.30 -55.54 -22.44
CA LYS A 170 11.37 -56.36 -23.03
C LYS A 170 11.71 -57.61 -22.24
N LYS A 171 11.66 -57.54 -20.90
CA LYS A 171 11.93 -58.69 -20.03
C LYS A 171 10.82 -59.73 -20.13
N VAL A 172 9.56 -59.27 -20.12
CA VAL A 172 8.39 -60.15 -20.28
C VAL A 172 8.43 -60.88 -21.63
N HIS A 173 8.73 -60.18 -22.73
CA HIS A 173 8.80 -60.79 -24.06
C HIS A 173 10.06 -61.65 -24.31
N ALA A 174 11.02 -61.68 -23.38
CA ALA A 174 12.21 -62.53 -23.48
C ALA A 174 12.06 -63.84 -22.69
N GLU A 175 11.01 -63.97 -21.86
CA GLU A 175 10.71 -65.16 -21.07
C GLU A 175 9.59 -66.03 -21.69
N ASP A 176 8.97 -65.56 -22.78
CA ASP A 176 8.07 -66.32 -23.68
C ASP A 176 8.84 -66.90 -24.88
#